data_AF-A0AA46H0M2-F1
#
_entry.id   AF-A0AA46H0M2-F1
#
_cell.length_a   1.000
_cell.length_b   1.000
_cell.length_c   1.000
_cell.angle_alpha   90.00
_cell.angle_beta   90.00
_cell.angle_gamma   90.00
#
_symmetry.space_group_name_H-M   'P 1'
#
loop_
_entity.id
_entity.type
_entity.pdbx_description
1 polymer ?
#
loop_
_entity_poly.entity_id
_entity_poly.type
_entity_poly.pdbx_seq_one_letter_code
_entity_poly.pdbx_strand_id
1 'polypeptide(L)'
;MRDEQLAEFVERVEKGDVAGVVAELGSAVPEDWGNGCNWDWKEANSERFDTFIQTVLAASGAKFPPELVAELLGHYETVLVDQPDATDRGLVMFGRYFAARLDEVTEYVTSEMVAYSKSPDASWPTADLEEIARDSARLSNRLARRSTAE
;
A
#
# COMPACT_ATOMS: atom_id res chain seq x y z
N MET A 1 18.54 4.75 2.68
CA MET A 1 18.67 5.46 1.40
C MET A 1 19.26 6.85 1.58
N ARG A 2 20.19 7.28 0.73
CA ARG A 2 20.75 8.64 0.72
C ARG A 2 19.85 9.63 -0.01
N ASP A 3 20.00 10.93 0.26
CA ASP A 3 19.27 12.03 -0.37
C ASP A 3 19.32 11.97 -1.90
N GLU A 4 20.49 11.68 -2.50
CA GLU A 4 20.62 11.62 -3.96
C GLU A 4 19.81 10.47 -4.57
N GLN A 5 19.73 9.34 -3.87
CA GLN A 5 18.96 8.19 -4.33
C GLN A 5 17.45 8.45 -4.23
N LEU A 6 17.00 9.14 -3.17
CA LEU A 6 15.61 9.54 -3.05
C LEU A 6 15.25 10.55 -4.15
N ALA A 7 16.10 11.54 -4.37
CA ALA A 7 15.91 12.53 -5.42
C ALA A 7 15.84 11.87 -6.80
N GLU A 8 16.70 10.88 -7.07
CA GLU A 8 16.67 10.11 -8.31
C GLU A 8 15.33 9.38 -8.51
N PHE A 9 14.80 8.74 -7.47
CA PHE A 9 13.49 8.09 -7.55
C PHE A 9 12.35 9.06 -7.81
N VAL A 10 12.34 10.20 -7.13
CA VAL A 10 11.34 11.24 -7.36
C VAL A 10 11.42 11.75 -8.81
N GLU A 11 12.62 12.06 -9.31
CA GLU A 11 12.80 12.50 -10.69
C GLU A 11 12.38 11.44 -11.73
N ARG A 12 12.64 10.17 -11.47
CA ARG A 12 12.25 9.08 -12.38
C ARG A 12 10.74 8.93 -12.45
N VAL A 13 10.04 9.04 -11.32
CA VAL A 13 8.57 9.08 -11.29
C VAL A 13 8.04 10.29 -12.07
N GLU A 14 8.62 11.48 -11.87
CA GLU A 14 8.26 12.70 -12.62
C GLU A 14 8.48 12.56 -14.13
N LYS A 15 9.48 11.77 -14.55
CA LYS A 15 9.76 11.43 -15.96
C LYS A 15 8.91 10.27 -16.50
N GLY A 16 8.06 9.67 -15.66
CA GLY A 16 7.13 8.60 -16.04
C GLY A 16 7.62 7.17 -15.82
N ASP A 17 8.81 6.96 -15.26
CA ASP A 17 9.34 5.63 -14.92
C ASP A 17 8.79 5.11 -13.58
N VAL A 18 7.46 5.06 -13.46
CA VAL A 18 6.80 4.61 -12.23
C VAL A 18 7.02 3.13 -11.99
N ALA A 19 6.94 2.31 -13.06
CA ALA A 19 7.06 0.86 -12.94
C ALA A 19 8.47 0.42 -12.55
N GLY A 20 9.52 1.05 -13.10
CA GLY A 20 10.91 0.76 -12.74
C GLY A 20 11.18 1.12 -11.29
N VAL A 21 10.73 2.30 -10.87
CA VAL A 21 10.83 2.72 -9.47
C VAL A 21 10.09 1.74 -8.55
N VAL A 22 8.82 1.42 -8.82
CA VAL A 22 8.06 0.45 -8.00
C VAL A 22 8.78 -0.90 -7.89
N ALA A 23 9.37 -1.41 -8.96
CA ALA A 23 10.13 -2.66 -8.91
C ALA A 23 11.36 -2.56 -7.99
N GLU A 24 12.10 -1.45 -8.06
CA GLU A 24 13.26 -1.21 -7.21
C GLU A 24 12.86 -1.00 -5.74
N LEU A 25 11.81 -0.23 -5.48
CA LEU A 25 11.21 -0.04 -4.16
C LEU A 25 10.86 -1.37 -3.50
N GLY A 26 10.16 -2.25 -4.23
CA GLY A 26 9.76 -3.56 -3.73
C GLY A 26 10.93 -4.52 -3.46
N SER A 27 12.12 -4.22 -3.98
CA SER A 27 13.34 -5.00 -3.77
C SER A 27 14.27 -4.43 -2.68
N ALA A 28 14.01 -3.20 -2.23
CA ALA A 28 14.78 -2.54 -1.19
C ALA A 28 14.46 -3.11 0.20
N VAL A 29 15.43 -3.08 1.12
CA VAL A 29 15.18 -3.50 2.51
C VAL A 29 14.47 -2.37 3.27
N PRO A 30 13.59 -2.66 4.24
CA PRO A 30 12.83 -1.64 4.97
C PRO A 30 13.72 -0.56 5.62
N GLU A 31 14.92 -0.93 6.08
CA GLU A 31 15.88 0.01 6.66
C GLU A 31 16.36 1.08 5.68
N ASP A 32 16.25 0.83 4.36
CA ASP A 32 16.56 1.84 3.35
C ASP A 32 15.57 3.00 3.34
N TRP A 33 14.37 2.82 3.89
CA TRP A 33 13.27 3.80 3.86
C TRP A 33 13.06 4.55 5.17
N GLY A 34 13.79 4.17 6.22
CA GLY A 34 13.55 4.60 7.59
C GLY A 34 13.35 6.12 7.76
N ASN A 35 12.43 6.46 8.67
CA ASN A 35 12.19 7.79 9.20
C ASN A 35 13.45 8.40 9.86
N GLY A 36 14.31 9.05 9.09
CA GLY A 36 15.42 9.85 9.65
C GLY A 36 16.57 10.13 8.70
N CYS A 37 16.75 9.34 7.64
CA CYS A 37 17.63 9.75 6.54
C CYS A 37 16.87 10.79 5.69
N ASN A 38 17.56 11.72 5.02
CA ASN A 38 17.00 12.67 4.04
C ASN A 38 15.85 13.61 4.52
N TRP A 39 15.77 13.93 5.81
CA TRP A 39 14.72 14.81 6.36
C TRP A 39 14.72 16.19 5.69
N ASP A 40 15.87 16.87 5.69
CA ASP A 40 16.00 18.23 5.11
C ASP A 40 15.59 18.25 3.63
N TRP A 41 15.96 17.21 2.88
CA TRP A 41 15.58 17.09 1.47
C TRP A 41 14.06 16.95 1.32
N LYS A 42 13.44 16.05 2.10
CA LYS A 42 11.99 15.81 2.02
C LYS A 42 11.19 17.04 2.46
N GLU A 43 11.63 17.76 3.50
CA GLU A 43 11.00 19.00 3.94
C GLU A 43 11.07 20.08 2.86
N ALA A 44 12.26 20.28 2.28
CA ALA A 44 12.47 21.23 1.18
C ALA A 44 11.72 20.86 -0.12
N ASN A 45 11.34 19.60 -0.30
CA ASN A 45 10.67 19.08 -1.50
C ASN A 45 9.31 18.44 -1.17
N SER A 46 8.62 18.89 -0.13
CA SER A 46 7.47 18.19 0.45
C SER A 46 6.34 17.91 -0.54
N GLU A 47 6.02 18.83 -1.47
CA GLU A 47 5.01 18.62 -2.51
C GLU A 47 5.41 17.53 -3.53
N ARG A 48 6.69 17.54 -3.94
CA ARG A 48 7.23 16.53 -4.86
C ARG A 48 7.26 15.17 -4.18
N PHE A 49 7.61 15.14 -2.90
CA PHE A 49 7.67 13.91 -2.12
C PHE A 49 6.27 13.34 -1.84
N ASP A 50 5.29 14.18 -1.51
CA ASP A 50 3.87 13.79 -1.40
C ASP A 50 3.37 13.15 -2.71
N THR A 51 3.60 13.83 -3.83
CA THR A 51 3.24 13.33 -5.17
C THR A 51 3.91 11.99 -5.47
N PHE A 52 5.18 11.84 -5.11
CA PHE A 52 5.92 10.59 -5.25
C PHE A 52 5.26 9.46 -4.46
N ILE A 53 5.00 9.63 -3.17
CA ILE A 53 4.38 8.59 -2.32
C ILE A 53 3.03 8.17 -2.89
N GLN A 54 2.17 9.13 -3.22
CA GLN A 54 0.85 8.84 -3.80
C GLN A 54 0.97 8.04 -5.10
N THR A 55 1.92 8.40 -5.98
CA THR A 55 2.11 7.75 -7.28
C THR A 55 2.61 6.32 -7.14
N VAL A 56 3.64 6.08 -6.32
CA VAL A 56 4.22 4.74 -6.17
C VAL A 56 3.27 3.79 -5.45
N LEU A 57 2.53 4.27 -4.44
CA LEU A 57 1.55 3.46 -3.74
C LEU A 57 0.38 3.08 -4.66
N ALA A 58 -0.16 4.05 -5.42
CA ALA A 58 -1.22 3.78 -6.39
C ALA A 58 -0.80 2.75 -7.45
N ALA A 59 0.45 2.83 -7.94
CA ALA A 59 0.97 1.91 -8.94
C ALA A 59 1.32 0.51 -8.38
N SER A 60 1.74 0.43 -7.11
CA SER A 60 2.11 -0.84 -6.47
C SER A 60 0.90 -1.72 -6.14
N GLY A 61 -0.27 -1.12 -5.87
CA GLY A 61 -1.44 -1.84 -5.38
C GLY A 61 -1.14 -2.57 -4.07
N ALA A 62 -1.38 -3.88 -4.02
CA ALA A 62 -1.11 -4.73 -2.86
C ALA A 62 0.30 -5.36 -2.83
N LYS A 63 1.16 -5.04 -3.81
CA LYS A 63 2.42 -5.75 -4.03
C LYS A 63 3.53 -5.37 -3.06
N PHE A 64 3.48 -4.17 -2.49
CA PHE A 64 4.48 -3.77 -1.51
C PHE A 64 4.30 -4.51 -0.18
N PRO A 65 5.40 -4.87 0.49
CA PRO A 65 5.34 -5.41 1.83
C PRO A 65 4.74 -4.36 2.79
N PRO A 66 3.95 -4.77 3.80
CA PRO A 66 3.32 -3.84 4.74
C PRO A 66 4.31 -2.90 5.43
N GLU A 67 5.53 -3.38 5.69
CA GLU A 67 6.60 -2.62 6.34
C GLU A 67 7.03 -1.43 5.48
N LEU A 68 7.20 -1.63 4.17
CA LEU A 68 7.54 -0.54 3.25
C LEU A 68 6.41 0.48 3.13
N VAL A 69 5.16 0.01 3.06
CA VAL A 69 3.99 0.91 3.03
C VAL A 69 3.90 1.73 4.32
N ALA A 70 4.18 1.12 5.47
CA ALA A 70 4.18 1.83 6.75
C ALA A 70 5.28 2.89 6.84
N GLU A 71 6.49 2.61 6.33
CA GLU A 71 7.56 3.63 6.28
C GLU A 71 7.17 4.79 5.35
N LEU A 72 6.68 4.52 4.14
CA LEU A 72 6.27 5.56 3.18
C LEU A 72 5.14 6.43 3.75
N LEU A 73 4.15 5.81 4.39
CA LEU A 73 3.00 6.54 4.94
C LEU A 73 3.30 7.19 6.30
N GLY A 74 4.27 6.70 7.06
CA GLY A 74 4.73 7.34 8.30
C GLY A 74 5.24 8.77 8.06
N HIS A 75 5.73 9.08 6.86
CA HIS A 75 6.13 10.43 6.49
C HIS A 75 4.98 11.45 6.50
N TYR A 76 3.71 11.04 6.44
CA TYR A 76 2.58 11.97 6.62
C TYR A 76 2.46 12.49 8.04
N GLU A 77 2.93 11.72 9.03
CA GLU A 77 2.90 12.11 10.44
C GLU A 77 4.18 12.83 10.87
N THR A 78 5.29 12.61 10.17
CA THR A 78 6.60 13.14 10.57
C THR A 78 7.08 14.29 9.71
N VAL A 79 7.01 14.19 8.39
CA VAL A 79 7.64 15.15 7.46
C VAL A 79 6.63 16.03 6.74
N LEU A 80 5.50 15.45 6.33
CA LEU A 80 4.42 16.18 5.65
C LEU A 80 3.41 16.77 6.64
N VAL A 81 3.67 16.70 7.94
CA VAL A 81 2.74 17.07 9.02
C VAL A 81 2.21 18.50 8.92
N ASP A 82 2.99 19.41 8.34
CA ASP A 82 2.59 20.81 8.14
C ASP A 82 1.73 21.03 6.88
N GLN A 83 1.61 20.03 6.00
CA GLN A 83 0.69 20.12 4.88
C GLN A 83 -0.76 19.93 5.37
N PRO A 84 -1.73 20.67 4.79
CA PRO A 84 -3.14 20.48 5.11
C PRO A 84 -3.55 19.01 4.94
N ASP A 85 -4.30 18.46 5.88
CA ASP A 85 -4.90 17.11 5.81
C ASP A 85 -3.90 15.97 5.55
N ALA A 86 -2.61 16.14 5.88
CA ALA A 86 -1.58 15.15 5.65
C ALA A 86 -1.90 13.80 6.29
N THR A 87 -2.28 13.81 7.58
CA THR A 87 -2.70 12.61 8.31
C THR A 87 -3.86 11.90 7.62
N ASP A 88 -4.87 12.65 7.18
CA ASP A 88 -6.04 12.08 6.51
C ASP A 88 -5.67 11.46 5.16
N ARG A 89 -4.79 12.12 4.36
CA ARG A 89 -4.25 11.51 3.13
C ARG A 89 -3.51 10.20 3.40
N GLY A 90 -2.66 10.18 4.44
CA GLY A 90 -1.94 8.99 4.87
C GLY A 90 -2.89 7.84 5.23
N LEU A 91 -3.91 8.11 6.05
CA LEU A 91 -4.92 7.13 6.45
C LEU A 91 -5.75 6.61 5.26
N VAL A 92 -6.12 7.50 4.34
CA VAL A 92 -6.86 7.16 3.11
C VAL A 92 -6.04 6.17 2.26
N MET A 93 -4.75 6.41 2.08
CA MET A 93 -3.89 5.50 1.32
C MET A 93 -3.64 4.17 2.04
N PHE A 94 -3.49 4.18 3.36
CA PHE A 94 -3.44 2.96 4.16
C PHE A 94 -4.70 2.12 3.95
N GLY A 95 -5.87 2.76 3.98
CA GLY A 95 -7.15 2.10 3.71
C GLY A 95 -7.20 1.46 2.32
N ARG A 96 -6.73 2.15 1.29
CA ARG A 96 -6.64 1.61 -0.09
C ARG A 96 -5.72 0.42 -0.19
N TYR A 97 -4.54 0.50 0.44
CA TYR A 97 -3.59 -0.60 0.48
C TYR A 97 -4.20 -1.85 1.14
N PHE A 98 -4.79 -1.70 2.33
CA PHE A 98 -5.40 -2.82 3.04
C PHE A 98 -6.62 -3.39 2.32
N ALA A 99 -7.42 -2.57 1.64
CA ALA A 99 -8.51 -3.05 0.81
C ALA A 99 -7.98 -3.96 -0.31
N ALA A 100 -6.98 -3.50 -1.07
CA ALA A 100 -6.37 -4.28 -2.14
C ALA A 100 -5.74 -5.58 -1.63
N ARG A 101 -5.07 -5.53 -0.47
CA ARG A 101 -4.46 -6.70 0.16
C ARG A 101 -5.50 -7.72 0.63
N LEU A 102 -6.59 -7.23 1.22
CA LEU A 102 -7.69 -8.09 1.66
C LEU A 102 -8.37 -8.76 0.48
N ASP A 103 -8.58 -8.05 -0.63
CA ASP A 103 -9.13 -8.64 -1.84
C ASP A 103 -8.24 -9.76 -2.40
N GLU A 104 -6.93 -9.51 -2.53
CA GLU A 104 -5.94 -10.49 -3.01
C GLU A 104 -5.91 -11.76 -2.12
N VAL A 105 -5.83 -11.57 -0.80
CA VAL A 105 -5.82 -12.69 0.16
C VAL A 105 -7.14 -13.45 0.14
N THR A 106 -8.27 -12.75 0.07
CA THR A 106 -9.60 -13.37 0.03
C THR A 106 -9.78 -14.19 -1.23
N GLU A 107 -9.39 -13.67 -2.39
CA GLU A 107 -9.45 -14.38 -3.66
C GLU A 107 -8.61 -15.65 -3.63
N TYR A 108 -7.36 -15.55 -3.17
CA TYR A 108 -6.45 -16.70 -3.05
C TYR A 108 -7.01 -17.78 -2.11
N VAL A 109 -7.38 -17.39 -0.88
CA VAL A 109 -7.93 -18.33 0.13
C VAL A 109 -9.21 -18.97 -0.39
N THR A 110 -10.13 -18.20 -0.96
CA THR A 110 -11.40 -18.74 -1.49
C THR A 110 -11.14 -19.74 -2.62
N SER A 111 -10.24 -19.41 -3.55
CA SER A 111 -9.87 -20.30 -4.66
C SER A 111 -9.32 -21.64 -4.16
N GLU A 112 -8.33 -21.60 -3.27
CA GLU A 112 -7.71 -22.81 -2.72
C GLU A 112 -8.70 -23.62 -1.89
N MET A 113 -9.42 -22.98 -0.97
CA MET A 113 -10.31 -23.68 -0.05
C MET A 113 -11.52 -24.30 -0.74
N VAL A 114 -12.10 -23.63 -1.74
CA VAL A 114 -13.18 -24.20 -2.58
C VAL A 114 -12.67 -25.36 -3.42
N ALA A 115 -11.40 -25.33 -3.86
CA ALA A 115 -10.82 -26.47 -4.56
C ALA A 115 -10.68 -27.68 -3.62
N TYR A 116 -10.15 -27.48 -2.41
CA TYR A 116 -9.98 -28.57 -1.43
C TYR A 116 -11.29 -29.06 -0.81
N SER A 117 -12.32 -28.20 -0.67
CA SER A 117 -13.62 -28.60 -0.10
C SER A 117 -14.38 -29.60 -0.97
N LYS A 118 -14.01 -29.74 -2.24
CA LYS A 118 -14.57 -30.75 -3.17
C LYS A 118 -13.96 -32.14 -2.97
N SER A 119 -12.94 -32.27 -2.13
CA SER A 119 -12.35 -33.58 -1.79
C SER A 119 -13.38 -34.45 -1.06
N PRO A 120 -13.45 -35.77 -1.35
CA PRO A 120 -14.30 -36.70 -0.61
C PRO A 120 -14.04 -36.72 0.89
N ASP A 121 -12.82 -36.35 1.30
CA ASP A 121 -12.38 -36.34 2.70
C ASP A 121 -12.52 -34.98 3.38
N ALA A 122 -13.00 -33.96 2.67
CA ALA A 122 -13.21 -32.64 3.24
C ALA A 122 -14.51 -32.60 4.06
N SER A 123 -14.40 -32.22 5.33
CA SER A 123 -15.54 -32.06 6.24
C SER A 123 -16.04 -30.62 6.35
N TRP A 124 -15.40 -29.67 5.65
CA TRP A 124 -15.73 -28.25 5.73
C TRP A 124 -16.86 -27.89 4.75
N PRO A 125 -17.94 -27.24 5.21
CA PRO A 125 -19.01 -26.81 4.32
C PRO A 125 -18.52 -25.71 3.37
N THR A 126 -18.69 -25.91 2.06
CA THR A 126 -18.41 -24.87 1.07
C THR A 126 -19.18 -23.57 1.34
N ALA A 127 -20.37 -23.65 1.97
CA ALA A 127 -21.16 -22.47 2.33
C ALA A 127 -20.46 -21.54 3.35
N ASP A 128 -19.72 -22.09 4.31
CA ASP A 128 -19.00 -21.30 5.32
C ASP A 128 -17.84 -20.53 4.66
N LEU A 129 -17.19 -21.14 3.66
CA LEU A 129 -16.15 -20.49 2.86
C LEU A 129 -16.70 -19.33 2.03
N GLU A 130 -17.86 -19.52 1.41
CA GLU A 130 -18.55 -18.47 0.65
C GLU A 130 -19.00 -17.30 1.56
N GLU A 131 -19.36 -17.57 2.82
CA GLU A 131 -19.69 -16.54 3.80
C GLU A 131 -18.45 -15.70 4.18
N ILE A 132 -17.33 -16.34 4.49
CA ILE A 132 -16.06 -15.66 4.80
C ILE A 132 -15.61 -14.76 3.63
N ALA A 133 -15.72 -15.26 2.39
CA ALA A 133 -15.39 -14.49 1.20
C ALA A 133 -16.27 -13.24 1.07
N ARG A 134 -17.58 -13.37 1.33
CA ARG A 134 -18.54 -12.26 1.28
C ARG A 134 -18.25 -11.20 2.35
N ASP A 135 -17.93 -11.60 3.57
CA ASP A 135 -17.63 -10.68 4.66
C ASP A 135 -16.30 -9.95 4.46
N SER A 136 -15.30 -10.64 3.92
CA SER A 136 -14.02 -10.02 3.54
C SER A 136 -14.21 -8.99 2.42
N ALA A 137 -14.99 -9.32 1.38
CA ALA A 137 -15.35 -8.38 0.32
C ALA A 137 -16.13 -7.17 0.86
N ARG A 138 -17.00 -7.34 1.86
CA ARG A 138 -17.69 -6.21 2.53
C ARG A 138 -16.70 -5.31 3.26
N LEU A 139 -15.72 -5.88 3.96
CA LEU A 139 -14.69 -5.11 4.66
C LEU A 139 -13.79 -4.35 3.67
N SER A 140 -13.32 -5.00 2.61
CA SER A 140 -12.54 -4.33 1.55
C SER A 140 -13.32 -3.15 0.95
N ASN A 141 -14.58 -3.37 0.59
CA ASN A 141 -15.46 -2.30 0.08
C ASN A 141 -15.60 -1.13 1.06
N ARG A 142 -15.68 -1.38 2.37
CA ARG A 142 -15.76 -0.32 3.38
C ARG A 142 -14.46 0.49 3.47
N LEU A 143 -13.32 -0.19 3.40
CA LEU A 143 -12.00 0.44 3.40
C LEU A 143 -11.80 1.28 2.13
N ALA A 144 -12.17 0.74 0.96
CA ALA A 144 -12.12 1.45 -0.30
C ALA A 144 -13.06 2.67 -0.33
N ARG A 145 -14.27 2.59 0.23
CA ARG A 145 -15.25 3.71 0.24
C ARG A 145 -14.93 4.81 1.25
N ARG A 146 -14.31 4.50 2.39
CA ARG A 146 -13.77 5.54 3.29
C ARG A 146 -12.70 6.40 2.62
N SER A 147 -12.15 5.94 1.50
CA SER A 147 -11.12 6.63 0.72
C SER A 147 -11.65 7.60 -0.36
N THR A 148 -12.98 7.74 -0.49
CA THR A 148 -13.65 8.59 -1.49
C THR A 148 -14.66 9.58 -0.89
N ALA A 149 -14.77 9.65 0.43
CA ALA A 149 -15.58 10.67 1.08
C ALA A 149 -14.74 11.95 1.17
N GLU A 150 -15.08 12.93 0.32
CA GLU A 150 -14.71 14.35 0.47
C GLU A 150 -15.32 14.94 1.75
#